data_AF-A0A5R9B3N0-F1
#
_entry.id   AF-A0A5R9B3N0-F1
#
_cell.length_a   1.000
_cell.length_b   1.000
_cell.length_c   1.000
_cell.angle_alpha   90.00
_cell.angle_beta   90.00
_cell.angle_gamma   90.00
#
_symmetry.space_group_name_H-M   'P 1'
#
loop_
_entity.id
_entity.type
_entity.pdbx_description
1 polymer ?
#
loop_
_entity_poly.entity_id
_entity_poly.type
_entity_poly.pdbx_seq_one_letter_code
_entity_poly.pdbx_strand_id
1 'polypeptide(L)'
;MNKLEQDLKNLITKDPTVINENANKDSATFSTMRDLTAGVVSKSYALNYLLPEHVATAHKEGDIHFHDLDYHPFQPLTNCCLIDAESMLKHGFQIGNATVTSPKSIQTASAQLVQIIANVSSSQYGGCTIDRVDELLSNYVQYNEAKHRELAKKFVQPQDIEMYVDYQVSQDIEDAIESLEYEINTLYTSNGQTPFVTLGFGLGTDTYSRKIQQAILNTRIKGLGKDRITAIFPKLVFSIKKGVNFSSKDPNYDIKQLALECSTKRMYPDILNYDKTVEILGDFKAPMGCRSFLPSWKNEDGEFENNGRCNLGVVTLNVPRIAIESNGDIEMFWKIFHERMSVMHDALVYRIQRIAEVTPDNAPILYKNGAFKHRLTDEEDIMTLLRGKRATLSMGYIGLYEAATVFYGPNWETQSIAKKFTLDILKAMKVYQLKWTEQYDVWFSVYSTPSESLTDRFCRLDIEKYGEIPNVTDKGYYQNSFHYDVRKDITPFEKIDFEKDYPFYASGGYIHYCEYPKLNHNLKALEAVWDYSYDKVSYLGTNIPIDHCRKCDFRGDFKTTATGYQCPECGNDDPTTVDVVKRTCGYLGNPVQRPTIEGRHKEMCARVKHLKDQTT
;
A
#
# COMPACT_ATOMS: atom_id res chain seq x y z
N MET A 1 1.00 -6.70 -38.62
CA MET A 1 1.50 -7.11 -37.29
C MET A 1 0.32 -7.60 -36.49
N ASN A 2 0.46 -8.71 -35.77
CA ASN A 2 -0.54 -9.11 -34.78
C ASN A 2 -0.45 -8.17 -33.55
N LYS A 3 -1.45 -8.23 -32.65
CA LYS A 3 -1.51 -7.32 -31.48
C LYS A 3 -0.28 -7.43 -30.58
N LEU A 4 0.25 -8.64 -30.37
CA LEU A 4 1.45 -8.86 -29.56
C LEU A 4 2.69 -8.17 -30.16
N GLU A 5 2.91 -8.31 -31.46
CA GLU A 5 3.99 -7.62 -32.16
C GLU A 5 3.87 -6.10 -32.01
N GLN A 6 2.64 -5.57 -32.06
CA GLN A 6 2.40 -4.13 -31.88
C GLN A 6 2.70 -3.67 -30.45
N ASP A 7 2.28 -4.45 -29.45
CA ASP A 7 2.53 -4.11 -28.05
C ASP A 7 4.04 -4.20 -27.71
N LEU A 8 4.74 -5.19 -28.26
CA LEU A 8 6.21 -5.29 -28.17
C LEU A 8 6.89 -4.13 -28.90
N LYS A 9 6.39 -3.72 -30.07
CA LYS A 9 6.91 -2.53 -30.77
C LYS A 9 6.71 -1.28 -29.94
N ASN A 10 5.53 -1.08 -29.34
CA ASN A 10 5.24 0.06 -28.47
C ASN A 10 6.18 0.11 -27.26
N LEU A 11 6.49 -1.06 -26.66
CA LEU A 11 7.47 -1.16 -25.59
C LEU A 11 8.89 -0.77 -26.06
N ILE A 12 9.32 -1.27 -27.23
CA ILE A 12 10.63 -0.94 -27.82
C ILE A 12 10.72 0.56 -28.15
N THR A 13 9.63 1.16 -28.63
CA THR A 13 9.55 2.59 -28.93
C THR A 13 9.21 3.47 -27.72
N LYS A 14 9.11 2.88 -26.52
CA LYS A 14 8.85 3.59 -25.24
C LYS A 14 7.56 4.42 -25.23
N ASP A 15 6.45 3.83 -25.67
CA ASP A 15 5.13 4.46 -25.59
C ASP A 15 4.78 4.81 -24.12
N PRO A 16 4.45 6.08 -23.78
CA PRO A 16 4.14 6.50 -22.42
C PRO A 16 3.00 5.72 -21.75
N THR A 17 2.02 5.25 -22.52
CA THR A 17 0.89 4.46 -22.00
C THR A 17 1.31 3.08 -21.51
N VAL A 18 2.49 2.61 -21.93
CA VAL A 18 3.10 1.35 -21.51
C VAL A 18 4.16 1.58 -20.45
N ILE A 19 5.07 2.54 -20.66
CA ILE A 19 6.22 2.74 -19.75
C ILE A 19 5.88 3.50 -18.46
N ASN A 20 4.79 4.28 -18.43
CA ASN A 20 4.37 5.06 -17.26
C ASN A 20 3.17 4.45 -16.52
N GLU A 21 2.81 3.18 -16.78
CA GLU A 21 1.72 2.48 -16.07
C GLU A 21 2.05 2.30 -14.57
N ASN A 22 3.34 2.22 -14.22
CA ASN A 22 3.85 2.15 -12.85
C ASN A 22 4.99 3.16 -12.67
N ALA A 23 4.76 4.20 -11.87
CA ALA A 23 5.73 5.28 -11.69
C ALA A 23 7.03 4.85 -11.00
N ASN A 24 7.12 3.62 -10.49
CA ASN A 24 8.35 3.09 -9.89
C ASN A 24 9.18 2.20 -10.84
N LYS A 25 8.73 1.92 -12.08
CA LYS A 25 9.48 1.08 -13.04
C LYS A 25 10.36 1.95 -13.94
N ASP A 26 11.68 1.90 -13.78
CA ASP A 26 12.60 2.59 -14.69
C ASP A 26 12.81 1.77 -15.96
N SER A 27 12.06 2.11 -17.01
CA SER A 27 12.06 1.43 -18.31
C SER A 27 13.37 1.61 -19.11
N ALA A 28 14.34 2.39 -18.63
CA ALA A 28 15.67 2.46 -19.25
C ALA A 28 16.58 1.30 -18.83
N THR A 29 16.29 0.63 -17.71
CA THR A 29 17.14 -0.43 -17.16
C THR A 29 16.86 -1.81 -17.78
N PHE A 30 17.88 -2.65 -17.89
CA PHE A 30 17.74 -4.02 -18.44
C PHE A 30 16.82 -4.91 -17.60
N SER A 31 16.82 -4.78 -16.27
CA SER A 31 15.93 -5.53 -15.37
C SER A 31 14.47 -5.21 -15.66
N THR A 32 14.10 -3.93 -15.69
CA THR A 32 12.73 -3.50 -16.00
C THR A 32 12.33 -3.86 -17.42
N MET A 33 13.21 -3.71 -18.42
CA MET A 33 12.87 -4.09 -19.79
C MET A 33 12.60 -5.59 -19.95
N ARG A 34 13.32 -6.46 -19.22
CA ARG A 34 13.02 -7.91 -19.19
C ARG A 34 11.65 -8.18 -18.59
N ASP A 35 11.34 -7.52 -17.48
CA ASP A 35 10.04 -7.64 -16.80
C ASP A 35 8.88 -7.14 -17.67
N LEU A 36 8.99 -5.94 -18.26
CA LEU A 36 7.97 -5.40 -19.17
C LEU A 36 7.75 -6.30 -20.39
N THR A 37 8.83 -6.90 -20.93
CA THR A 37 8.72 -7.84 -22.05
C THR A 37 7.95 -9.10 -21.63
N ALA A 38 8.29 -9.70 -20.49
CA ALA A 38 7.55 -10.83 -19.93
C ALA A 38 6.09 -10.48 -19.65
N GLY A 39 5.83 -9.27 -19.16
CA GLY A 39 4.50 -8.75 -18.89
C GLY A 39 3.64 -8.61 -20.15
N VAL A 40 4.18 -8.06 -21.23
CA VAL A 40 3.48 -7.95 -22.53
C VAL A 40 3.09 -9.33 -23.06
N VAL A 41 4.00 -10.31 -22.99
CA VAL A 41 3.74 -11.69 -23.41
C VAL A 41 2.66 -12.33 -22.53
N SER A 42 2.80 -12.22 -21.21
CA SER A 42 1.86 -12.80 -20.24
C SER A 42 0.45 -12.23 -20.40
N LYS A 43 0.33 -10.91 -20.55
CA LYS A 43 -0.95 -10.20 -20.75
C LYS A 43 -1.66 -10.66 -22.03
N SER A 44 -0.90 -10.74 -23.12
CA SER A 44 -1.44 -11.19 -24.41
C SER A 44 -1.89 -12.65 -24.35
N TYR A 45 -1.08 -13.53 -23.77
CA TYR A 45 -1.42 -14.94 -23.65
C TYR A 45 -2.64 -15.16 -22.74
N ALA A 46 -2.67 -14.46 -21.60
CA ALA A 46 -3.76 -14.53 -20.65
C ALA A 46 -5.11 -14.15 -21.27
N LEU A 47 -5.15 -13.03 -21.99
CA LEU A 47 -6.38 -12.50 -22.61
C LEU A 47 -6.90 -13.32 -23.79
N ASN A 48 -6.05 -14.11 -24.44
CA ASN A 48 -6.40 -14.81 -25.67
C ASN A 48 -6.58 -16.32 -25.46
N TYR A 49 -5.95 -16.89 -24.43
CA TYR A 49 -5.87 -18.35 -24.27
C TYR A 49 -6.16 -18.87 -22.85
N LEU A 50 -6.07 -18.04 -21.81
CA LEU A 50 -6.26 -18.51 -20.43
C LEU A 50 -7.60 -18.07 -19.85
N LEU A 51 -7.87 -16.76 -19.83
CA LEU A 51 -9.07 -16.23 -19.20
C LEU A 51 -10.34 -16.72 -19.93
N PRO A 52 -11.44 -16.97 -19.19
CA PRO A 52 -12.75 -17.14 -19.80
C PRO A 52 -13.08 -15.97 -20.72
N GLU A 53 -13.65 -16.25 -21.90
CA GLU A 53 -13.85 -15.24 -22.96
C GLU A 53 -14.61 -14.01 -22.46
N HIS A 54 -15.71 -14.21 -21.73
CA HIS A 54 -16.52 -13.12 -21.18
C HIS A 54 -15.76 -12.26 -20.14
N VAL A 55 -14.83 -12.85 -19.37
CA VAL A 55 -13.96 -12.11 -18.44
C VAL A 55 -12.91 -11.30 -19.22
N ALA A 56 -12.29 -11.90 -20.23
CA ALA A 56 -11.30 -11.23 -21.06
C ALA A 56 -11.93 -10.04 -21.80
N THR A 57 -13.13 -10.20 -22.35
CA THR A 57 -13.89 -9.13 -23.00
C THR A 57 -14.24 -8.02 -22.02
N ALA A 58 -14.81 -8.35 -20.85
CA ALA A 58 -15.14 -7.35 -19.83
C ALA A 58 -13.91 -6.58 -19.31
N HIS A 59 -12.74 -7.23 -19.22
CA HIS A 59 -11.48 -6.53 -18.95
C HIS A 59 -11.13 -5.55 -20.08
N LYS A 60 -11.15 -6.02 -21.34
CA LYS A 60 -10.79 -5.21 -22.53
C LYS A 60 -11.69 -3.98 -22.68
N GLU A 61 -13.00 -4.14 -22.45
CA GLU A 61 -14.00 -3.08 -22.58
C GLU A 61 -14.07 -2.12 -21.38
N GLY A 62 -13.41 -2.47 -20.27
CA GLY A 62 -13.34 -1.63 -19.07
C GLY A 62 -14.53 -1.78 -18.13
N ASP A 63 -15.33 -2.83 -18.25
CA ASP A 63 -16.40 -3.14 -17.29
C ASP A 63 -15.83 -3.62 -15.95
N ILE A 64 -14.77 -4.42 -16.04
CA ILE A 64 -13.95 -4.83 -14.90
C ILE A 64 -12.47 -4.60 -15.21
N HIS A 65 -11.64 -4.72 -14.18
CA HIS A 65 -10.20 -4.76 -14.32
C HIS A 65 -9.63 -5.92 -13.53
N PHE A 66 -9.20 -6.94 -14.26
CA PHE A 66 -8.35 -8.02 -13.76
C PHE A 66 -6.93 -7.47 -13.54
N HIS A 67 -6.54 -7.27 -12.27
CA HIS A 67 -5.24 -6.70 -11.90
C HIS A 67 -4.07 -7.65 -12.19
N ASP A 68 -2.87 -7.09 -12.36
CA ASP A 68 -1.61 -7.85 -12.45
C ASP A 68 -1.62 -8.91 -13.57
N LEU A 69 -2.28 -8.58 -14.68
CA LEU A 69 -2.46 -9.47 -15.84
C LEU A 69 -1.14 -9.78 -16.57
N ASP A 70 -0.12 -8.98 -16.31
CA ASP A 70 1.28 -9.17 -16.68
C ASP A 70 1.96 -10.30 -15.88
N TYR A 71 1.38 -10.75 -14.76
CA TYR A 71 1.84 -11.89 -13.98
C TYR A 71 0.80 -13.02 -13.97
N HIS A 72 -0.38 -12.76 -13.40
CA HIS A 72 -1.44 -13.75 -13.18
C HIS A 72 -2.52 -13.59 -14.25
N PRO A 73 -3.01 -14.65 -14.92
CA PRO A 73 -2.90 -16.09 -14.61
C PRO A 73 -1.75 -16.84 -15.28
N PHE A 74 -0.91 -16.17 -16.07
CA PHE A 74 0.19 -16.81 -16.80
C PHE A 74 1.14 -17.52 -15.84
N GLN A 75 1.59 -16.80 -14.83
CA GLN A 75 2.20 -17.33 -13.61
C GLN A 75 1.19 -17.18 -12.46
N PRO A 76 0.78 -18.28 -11.81
CA PRO A 76 -0.21 -18.25 -10.73
C PRO A 76 0.38 -17.73 -9.40
N LEU A 77 0.99 -16.55 -9.44
CA LEU A 77 1.51 -15.85 -8.28
C LEU A 77 0.36 -15.36 -7.38
N THR A 78 0.65 -15.23 -6.09
CA THR A 78 -0.22 -14.54 -5.12
C THR A 78 0.05 -13.02 -5.13
N ASN A 79 -0.80 -12.25 -4.45
CA ASN A 79 -0.70 -10.78 -4.43
C ASN A 79 0.22 -10.30 -3.30
N CYS A 80 -0.34 -10.06 -2.11
CA CYS A 80 0.34 -9.43 -1.00
C CYS A 80 0.23 -10.28 0.27
N CYS A 81 1.09 -10.03 1.26
CA CYS A 81 1.13 -10.81 2.50
C CYS A 81 1.62 -10.02 3.71
N LEU A 82 1.29 -10.53 4.91
CA LEU A 82 2.05 -10.28 6.13
C LEU A 82 3.07 -11.41 6.27
N ILE A 83 4.36 -11.10 6.23
CA ILE A 83 5.41 -12.11 6.33
C ILE A 83 5.50 -12.59 7.78
N ASP A 84 5.55 -13.91 8.01
CA ASP A 84 5.85 -14.46 9.33
C ASP A 84 7.36 -14.41 9.65
N ALA A 85 7.89 -13.19 9.72
CA ALA A 85 9.30 -12.93 9.98
C ALA A 85 9.73 -13.40 11.37
N GLU A 86 8.82 -13.45 12.34
CA GLU A 86 9.09 -13.98 13.68
C GLU A 86 9.48 -15.46 13.62
N SER A 87 8.63 -16.30 13.02
CA SER A 87 8.92 -17.73 12.86
C SER A 87 10.18 -17.97 12.03
N MET A 88 10.34 -17.22 10.93
CA MET A 88 11.51 -17.35 10.06
C MET A 88 12.81 -17.02 10.77
N LEU A 89 12.91 -15.87 11.44
CA LEU A 89 14.13 -15.46 12.16
C LEU A 89 14.37 -16.33 13.40
N LYS A 90 13.34 -16.87 14.04
CA LYS A 90 13.49 -17.77 15.20
C LYS A 90 14.00 -19.15 14.81
N HIS A 91 13.46 -19.74 13.75
CA HIS A 91 13.73 -21.13 13.38
C HIS A 91 14.75 -21.28 12.24
N GLY A 92 15.15 -20.18 11.61
CA GLY A 92 15.94 -20.22 10.39
C GLY A 92 15.10 -20.49 9.15
N PHE A 93 15.70 -20.36 7.98
CA PHE A 93 15.03 -20.52 6.69
C PHE A 93 16.06 -20.73 5.58
N GLN A 94 15.63 -21.18 4.41
CA GLN A 94 16.48 -21.29 3.24
C GLN A 94 16.17 -20.17 2.22
N ILE A 95 17.21 -19.51 1.72
CA ILE A 95 17.14 -18.63 0.55
C ILE A 95 18.16 -19.15 -0.47
N GLY A 96 17.68 -19.49 -1.67
CA GLY A 96 18.50 -20.14 -2.68
C GLY A 96 19.18 -21.40 -2.12
N ASN A 97 20.51 -21.42 -2.15
CA ASN A 97 21.30 -22.56 -1.68
C ASN A 97 21.80 -22.41 -0.23
N ALA A 98 21.46 -21.32 0.45
CA ALA A 98 21.95 -21.03 1.80
C ALA A 98 20.87 -21.30 2.85
N THR A 99 21.22 -22.10 3.86
CA THR A 99 20.40 -22.25 5.07
C THR A 99 20.85 -21.22 6.10
N VAL A 100 19.93 -20.36 6.48
CA VAL A 100 20.13 -19.25 7.42
C VAL A 100 19.68 -19.70 8.81
N THR A 101 20.50 -19.44 9.82
CA THR A 101 20.19 -19.73 11.23
C THR A 101 19.68 -18.49 11.97
N SER A 102 19.09 -18.70 13.15
CA SER A 102 18.54 -17.62 13.96
C SER A 102 19.60 -16.55 14.31
N PRO A 103 19.31 -15.26 14.10
CA PRO A 103 20.27 -14.20 14.31
C PRO A 103 20.59 -14.02 15.80
N LYS A 104 21.83 -13.58 16.07
CA LYS A 104 22.36 -13.34 17.43
C LYS A 104 22.76 -11.88 17.64
N SER A 105 22.18 -10.99 16.85
CA SER A 105 22.23 -9.54 17.02
C SER A 105 21.12 -8.88 16.18
N ILE A 106 20.78 -7.63 16.51
CA ILE A 106 19.87 -6.83 15.69
C ILE A 106 20.42 -6.60 14.27
N GLN A 107 21.73 -6.39 14.09
CA GLN A 107 22.32 -6.19 12.77
C GLN A 107 22.09 -7.41 11.86
N THR A 108 22.34 -8.63 12.38
CA THR A 108 22.10 -9.84 11.59
C THR A 108 20.60 -10.06 11.35
N ALA A 109 19.75 -9.75 12.33
CA ALA A 109 18.30 -9.84 12.16
C ALA A 109 17.79 -8.89 11.07
N SER A 110 18.22 -7.63 11.07
CA SER A 110 17.88 -6.64 10.03
C SER A 110 18.37 -7.09 8.65
N ALA A 111 19.62 -7.55 8.53
CA ALA A 111 20.16 -8.03 7.25
C ALA A 111 19.42 -9.27 6.72
N GLN A 112 19.01 -10.20 7.59
CA GLN A 112 18.19 -11.34 7.20
C GLN A 112 16.77 -10.91 6.80
N LEU A 113 16.18 -9.96 7.53
CA LEU A 113 14.85 -9.42 7.24
C LEU A 113 14.79 -8.80 5.84
N VAL A 114 15.80 -8.03 5.48
CA VAL A 114 15.97 -7.47 4.13
C VAL A 114 15.99 -8.57 3.06
N GLN A 115 16.75 -9.64 3.28
CA GLN A 115 16.84 -10.76 2.34
C GLN A 115 15.49 -11.47 2.18
N ILE A 116 14.77 -11.66 3.29
CA ILE A 116 13.40 -12.22 3.28
C ILE A 116 12.49 -11.32 2.45
N ILE A 117 12.47 -10.00 2.71
CA ILE A 117 11.65 -9.03 1.98
C ILE A 117 11.91 -9.11 0.48
N ALA A 118 13.17 -9.07 0.05
CA ALA A 118 13.54 -9.11 -1.37
C ALA A 118 13.11 -10.42 -2.06
N ASN A 119 13.22 -11.57 -1.38
CA ASN A 119 12.83 -12.86 -1.94
C ASN A 119 11.31 -13.04 -1.98
N VAL A 120 10.60 -12.64 -0.92
CA VAL A 120 9.13 -12.63 -0.88
C VAL A 120 8.58 -11.74 -1.99
N SER A 121 9.07 -10.50 -2.11
CA SER A 121 8.65 -9.58 -3.17
C SER A 121 8.97 -10.06 -4.59
N SER A 122 9.92 -11.00 -4.75
CA SER A 122 10.22 -11.60 -6.06
C SER A 122 9.39 -12.85 -6.37
N SER A 123 8.65 -13.38 -5.38
CA SER A 123 7.82 -14.58 -5.47
C SER A 123 6.31 -14.30 -5.46
N GLN A 124 5.93 -13.02 -5.43
CA GLN A 124 4.55 -12.53 -5.53
C GLN A 124 4.58 -11.20 -6.31
N TYR A 125 3.46 -10.72 -6.84
CA TYR A 125 3.43 -9.45 -7.59
C TYR A 125 3.09 -8.22 -6.74
N GLY A 126 2.54 -8.42 -5.54
CA GLY A 126 2.10 -7.35 -4.65
C GLY A 126 3.08 -7.03 -3.52
N GLY A 127 2.70 -6.05 -2.69
CA GLY A 127 3.51 -5.60 -1.57
C GLY A 127 3.58 -6.62 -0.42
N CYS A 128 4.65 -6.57 0.34
CA CYS A 128 4.81 -7.36 1.57
C CYS A 128 4.87 -6.45 2.80
N THR A 129 4.65 -7.02 3.98
CA THR A 129 4.60 -6.23 5.21
C THR A 129 5.20 -7.00 6.37
N ILE A 130 5.99 -6.30 7.18
CA ILE A 130 6.45 -6.74 8.48
C ILE A 130 5.63 -5.99 9.52
N ASP A 131 4.74 -6.70 10.21
CA ASP A 131 3.97 -6.11 11.30
C ASP A 131 4.79 -6.14 12.60
N ARG A 132 4.55 -5.16 13.47
CA ARG A 132 5.20 -5.03 14.80
C ARG A 132 6.73 -5.17 14.74
N VAL A 133 7.37 -4.51 13.77
CA VAL A 133 8.82 -4.64 13.54
C VAL A 133 9.66 -4.19 14.75
N ASP A 134 9.13 -3.26 15.54
CA ASP A 134 9.69 -2.80 16.81
C ASP A 134 9.74 -3.89 17.89
N GLU A 135 8.69 -4.70 17.99
CA GLU A 135 8.63 -5.85 18.91
C GLU A 135 9.37 -7.07 18.35
N LEU A 136 9.37 -7.25 17.02
CA LEU A 136 10.12 -8.33 16.38
C LEU A 136 11.63 -8.16 16.61
N LEU A 137 12.16 -6.97 16.30
CA LEU A 137 13.60 -6.73 16.38
C LEU A 137 14.12 -6.58 17.82
N SER A 138 13.26 -6.19 18.79
CA SER A 138 13.66 -6.09 20.20
C SER A 138 14.13 -7.42 20.79
N ASN A 139 13.59 -8.54 20.31
CA ASN A 139 14.04 -9.89 20.69
C ASN A 139 15.52 -10.15 20.35
N TYR A 140 16.06 -9.47 19.35
CA TYR A 140 17.45 -9.66 18.91
C TYR A 140 18.42 -8.64 19.52
N VAL A 141 17.92 -7.51 20.02
CA VAL A 141 18.70 -6.51 20.75
C VAL A 141 19.25 -7.07 22.07
N GLN A 142 18.51 -7.99 22.72
CA GLN A 142 18.94 -8.63 23.96
C GLN A 142 20.29 -9.34 23.83
N TYR A 143 20.62 -9.89 22.64
CA TYR A 143 21.92 -10.51 22.39
C TYR A 143 23.05 -9.47 22.31
N ASN A 144 22.79 -8.31 21.70
CA ASN A 144 23.72 -7.19 21.70
C ASN A 144 24.01 -6.72 23.13
N GLU A 145 22.96 -6.51 23.93
CA GLU A 145 23.10 -6.09 25.33
C GLU A 145 23.96 -7.08 26.13
N ALA A 146 23.65 -8.37 26.06
CA ALA A 146 24.41 -9.41 26.75
C ALA A 146 25.88 -9.40 26.33
N LYS A 147 26.17 -9.27 25.04
CA LYS A 147 27.54 -9.19 24.50
C LYS A 147 28.28 -7.96 25.03
N HIS A 148 27.65 -6.79 25.01
CA HIS A 148 28.25 -5.55 25.50
C HIS A 148 28.48 -5.57 27.00
N ARG A 149 27.55 -6.16 27.76
CA ARG A 149 27.66 -6.32 29.21
C ARG A 149 28.83 -7.23 29.60
N GLU A 150 29.04 -8.33 28.89
CA GLU A 150 30.20 -9.20 29.09
C GLU A 150 31.54 -8.52 28.73
N LEU A 151 31.53 -7.64 27.73
CA LEU A 151 32.70 -6.84 27.38
C LEU A 151 32.96 -5.76 28.45
N ALA A 152 31.92 -5.07 28.89
CA ALA A 152 31.99 -4.00 29.89
C ALA A 152 32.58 -4.49 31.21
N LYS A 153 32.21 -5.69 31.67
CA LYS A 153 32.79 -6.32 32.88
C LYS A 153 34.32 -6.46 32.84
N LYS A 154 34.93 -6.48 31.66
CA LYS A 154 36.38 -6.62 31.48
C LYS A 154 37.12 -5.29 31.35
N PHE A 155 36.47 -4.27 30.81
CA PHE A 155 37.14 -3.06 30.32
C PHE A 155 36.54 -1.73 30.81
N VAL A 156 35.37 -1.75 31.45
CA VAL A 156 34.65 -0.57 31.93
C VAL A 156 34.55 -0.63 33.45
N GLN A 157 34.69 0.52 34.11
CA GLN A 157 34.56 0.59 35.56
C GLN A 157 33.14 0.22 35.99
N PRO A 158 32.93 -0.49 37.12
CA PRO A 158 31.62 -1.00 37.52
C PRO A 158 30.50 0.04 37.53
N GLN A 159 30.79 1.27 37.94
CA GLN A 159 29.81 2.36 37.98
C GLN A 159 29.35 2.87 36.60
N ASP A 160 30.13 2.63 35.54
CA ASP A 160 29.88 3.15 34.18
C ASP A 160 29.32 2.07 33.23
N ILE A 161 29.17 0.82 33.70
CA ILE A 161 28.75 -0.31 32.87
C ILE A 161 27.38 -0.08 32.24
N GLU A 162 26.38 0.36 33.01
CA GLU A 162 25.02 0.57 32.46
C GLU A 162 25.00 1.67 31.39
N MET A 163 25.73 2.76 31.61
CA MET A 163 25.82 3.85 30.63
C MET A 163 26.51 3.38 29.35
N TYR A 164 27.59 2.61 29.48
CA TYR A 164 28.29 2.04 28.33
C TYR A 164 27.39 1.09 27.54
N VAL A 165 26.73 0.15 28.22
CA VAL A 165 25.85 -0.83 27.57
C VAL A 165 24.69 -0.14 26.88
N ASP A 166 24.04 0.82 27.53
CA ASP A 166 22.93 1.57 26.94
C ASP A 166 23.36 2.34 25.68
N TYR A 167 24.52 3.00 25.73
CA TYR A 167 25.11 3.69 24.59
C TYR A 167 25.38 2.74 23.42
N GLN A 168 26.06 1.62 23.67
CA GLN A 168 26.42 0.65 22.62
C GLN A 168 25.16 0.02 22.00
N VAL A 169 24.18 -0.35 22.82
CA VAL A 169 22.91 -0.89 22.33
C VAL A 169 22.14 0.14 21.51
N SER A 170 22.12 1.40 21.93
CA SER A 170 21.52 2.49 21.13
C SER A 170 22.18 2.62 19.76
N GLN A 171 23.52 2.63 19.71
CA GLN A 171 24.26 2.72 18.45
C GLN A 171 24.00 1.51 17.55
N ASP A 172 23.99 0.29 18.11
CA ASP A 172 23.67 -0.93 17.36
C ASP A 172 22.28 -0.88 16.72
N ILE A 173 21.29 -0.33 17.43
CA ILE A 173 19.92 -0.16 16.91
C ILE A 173 19.90 0.88 15.80
N GLU A 174 20.52 2.04 16.01
CA GLU A 174 20.58 3.12 15.02
C GLU A 174 21.22 2.64 13.71
N ASP A 175 22.38 1.99 13.81
CA ASP A 175 23.11 1.46 12.65
C ASP A 175 22.30 0.36 11.92
N ALA A 176 21.66 -0.54 12.67
CA ALA A 176 20.88 -1.62 12.07
C ALA A 176 19.63 -1.11 11.34
N ILE A 177 18.96 -0.09 11.87
CA ILE A 177 17.78 0.50 11.26
C ILE A 177 18.14 1.42 10.08
N GLU A 178 19.25 2.16 10.16
CA GLU A 178 19.78 2.89 9.01
C GLU A 178 20.15 1.90 7.88
N SER A 179 20.87 0.82 8.18
CA SER A 179 21.19 -0.23 7.19
C SER A 179 19.93 -0.83 6.57
N LEU A 180 18.91 -1.15 7.39
CA LEU A 180 17.62 -1.67 6.91
C LEU A 180 16.97 -0.74 5.89
N GLU A 181 16.88 0.57 6.17
CA GLU A 181 16.30 1.54 5.23
C GLU A 181 17.13 1.66 3.94
N TYR A 182 18.46 1.70 4.03
CA TYR A 182 19.33 1.76 2.87
C TYR A 182 19.26 0.51 2.01
N GLU A 183 19.31 -0.68 2.62
CA GLU A 183 19.29 -1.94 1.88
C GLU A 183 17.95 -2.15 1.18
N ILE A 184 16.83 -1.82 1.83
CA ILE A 184 15.52 -1.84 1.17
C ILE A 184 15.54 -0.97 -0.10
N ASN A 185 16.15 0.22 -0.06
CA ASN A 185 16.17 1.15 -1.21
C ASN A 185 17.27 0.87 -2.26
N THR A 186 18.25 0.01 -1.95
CA THR A 186 19.36 -0.32 -2.87
C THR A 186 19.24 -1.69 -3.50
N LEU A 187 18.39 -2.57 -2.95
CA LEU A 187 18.09 -3.86 -3.53
C LEU A 187 17.03 -3.76 -4.63
N TYR A 188 17.17 -4.66 -5.59
CA TYR A 188 16.21 -4.85 -6.67
C TYR A 188 15.60 -6.24 -6.62
N THR A 189 14.29 -6.32 -6.84
CA THR A 189 13.54 -7.56 -7.02
C THR A 189 13.64 -8.05 -8.46
N SER A 190 13.09 -9.23 -8.74
CA SER A 190 13.08 -9.85 -10.08
C SER A 190 12.54 -8.92 -11.18
N ASN A 191 11.59 -8.05 -10.84
CA ASN A 191 10.98 -7.07 -11.75
C ASN A 191 11.78 -5.76 -11.93
N GLY A 192 12.98 -5.66 -11.35
CA GLY A 192 13.83 -4.47 -11.48
C GLY A 192 13.39 -3.27 -10.65
N GLN A 193 12.60 -3.48 -9.60
CA GLN A 193 12.17 -2.42 -8.69
C GLN A 193 12.71 -2.60 -7.28
N THR A 194 12.73 -1.51 -6.52
CA THR A 194 12.81 -1.56 -5.06
C THR A 194 11.62 -2.38 -4.51
N PRO A 195 11.84 -3.30 -3.56
CA PRO A 195 10.76 -4.06 -2.95
C PRO A 195 9.66 -3.14 -2.41
N PHE A 196 8.42 -3.40 -2.79
CA PHE A 196 7.29 -2.75 -2.16
C PHE A 196 7.05 -3.38 -0.79
N VAL A 197 7.61 -2.75 0.24
CA VAL A 197 7.48 -3.17 1.64
C VAL A 197 6.87 -2.08 2.54
N THR A 198 6.09 -2.54 3.52
CA THR A 198 5.54 -1.74 4.62
C THR A 198 6.05 -2.27 5.96
N LEU A 199 6.40 -1.36 6.87
CA LEU A 199 6.76 -1.65 8.25
C LEU A 199 5.70 -1.09 9.21
N GLY A 200 5.05 -1.96 9.98
CA GLY A 200 4.14 -1.60 11.06
C GLY A 200 4.86 -1.53 12.41
N PHE A 201 4.63 -0.50 13.21
CA PHE A 201 5.23 -0.32 14.55
C PHE A 201 4.40 0.61 15.44
N GLY A 202 4.81 0.79 16.71
CA GLY A 202 4.32 1.83 17.60
C GLY A 202 3.65 1.34 18.88
N LEU A 203 3.48 0.02 19.02
CA LEU A 203 2.80 -0.59 20.16
C LEU A 203 3.75 -1.11 21.25
N GLY A 204 5.02 -1.35 20.93
CA GLY A 204 6.01 -1.82 21.90
C GLY A 204 6.33 -0.75 22.94
N THR A 205 6.26 -1.09 24.22
CA THR A 205 6.51 -0.17 25.35
C THR A 205 7.79 -0.46 26.11
N ASP A 206 8.44 -1.60 25.85
CA ASP A 206 9.75 -1.90 26.44
C ASP A 206 10.84 -0.98 25.86
N THR A 207 11.95 -0.93 26.57
CA THR A 207 13.08 -0.04 26.25
C THR A 207 13.60 -0.25 24.83
N TYR A 208 13.70 -1.48 24.34
CA TYR A 208 14.27 -1.76 23.03
C TYR A 208 13.30 -1.43 21.91
N SER A 209 12.03 -1.83 22.02
CA SER A 209 11.03 -1.45 21.03
C SER A 209 10.89 0.07 20.91
N ARG A 210 10.91 0.80 22.04
CA ARG A 210 10.94 2.28 22.01
C ARG A 210 12.15 2.84 21.27
N LYS A 211 13.36 2.33 21.54
CA LYS A 211 14.60 2.75 20.83
C LYS A 211 14.53 2.43 19.34
N ILE A 212 13.97 1.28 18.96
CA ILE A 212 13.76 0.90 17.55
C ILE A 212 12.77 1.85 16.87
N GLN A 213 11.64 2.17 17.51
CA GLN A 213 10.67 3.13 16.97
C GLN A 213 11.31 4.51 16.75
N GLN A 214 12.10 5.00 17.72
CA GLN A 214 12.85 6.25 17.61
C GLN A 214 13.88 6.19 16.47
N ALA A 215 14.63 5.09 16.33
CA ALA A 215 15.60 4.90 15.26
C ALA A 215 14.92 4.90 13.88
N ILE A 216 13.77 4.23 13.72
CA ILE A 216 13.01 4.22 12.45
C ILE A 216 12.63 5.65 12.05
N LEU A 217 12.06 6.41 12.98
CA LEU A 217 11.61 7.78 12.72
C LEU A 217 12.77 8.75 12.48
N ASN A 218 13.84 8.65 13.27
CA ASN A 218 15.02 9.50 13.13
C ASN A 218 15.77 9.24 11.82
N THR A 219 15.93 7.98 11.42
CA THR A 219 16.50 7.59 10.12
C THR A 219 15.68 8.19 8.98
N ARG A 220 14.35 8.07 9.05
CA ARG A 220 13.45 8.67 8.06
C ARG A 220 13.58 10.19 8.00
N ILE A 221 13.58 10.87 9.16
CA ILE A 221 13.76 12.33 9.27
C ILE A 221 15.08 12.76 8.62
N LYS A 222 16.18 12.07 8.97
CA LYS A 222 17.53 12.29 8.42
C LYS A 222 17.50 12.24 6.89
N GLY A 223 16.78 11.28 6.33
CA GLY A 223 16.62 11.12 4.88
C GLY A 223 17.76 10.36 4.23
N LEU A 224 17.50 9.90 3.01
CA LEU A 224 18.31 8.90 2.32
C LEU A 224 19.43 9.53 1.48
N GLY A 225 20.62 8.92 1.55
CA GLY A 225 21.77 9.27 0.72
C GLY A 225 22.40 10.63 1.04
N LYS A 226 23.36 11.02 0.20
CA LYS A 226 24.11 12.29 0.32
C LYS A 226 23.17 13.51 0.34
N ASP A 227 22.14 13.46 -0.50
CA ASP A 227 21.22 14.57 -0.71
C ASP A 227 20.05 14.58 0.28
N ARG A 228 19.99 13.60 1.18
CA ARG A 228 18.95 13.49 2.22
C ARG A 228 17.53 13.52 1.65
N ILE A 229 17.32 12.82 0.52
CA ILE A 229 16.03 12.75 -0.16
C ILE A 229 15.00 11.99 0.68
N THR A 230 13.72 12.18 0.37
CA THR A 230 12.65 11.39 1.01
C THR A 230 12.57 10.02 0.35
N ALA A 231 12.81 8.95 1.13
CA ALA A 231 12.70 7.60 0.59
C ALA A 231 11.24 7.23 0.30
N ILE A 232 11.01 6.49 -0.79
CA ILE A 232 9.67 6.00 -1.17
C ILE A 232 9.28 4.78 -0.34
N PHE A 233 10.23 3.90 -0.08
CA PHE A 233 10.08 2.70 0.74
C PHE A 233 11.13 2.65 1.87
N PRO A 234 10.96 1.80 2.89
CA PRO A 234 9.69 1.17 3.27
C PRO A 234 8.59 2.21 3.53
N LYS A 235 7.32 1.82 3.36
CA LYS A 235 6.24 2.58 3.99
C LYS A 235 6.35 2.42 5.50
N LEU A 236 6.03 3.48 6.23
CA LEU A 236 5.94 3.43 7.68
C LEU A 236 4.48 3.58 8.10
N VAL A 237 3.98 2.63 8.90
CA VAL A 237 2.64 2.66 9.47
C VAL A 237 2.77 2.66 10.99
N PHE A 238 2.48 3.81 11.60
CA PHE A 238 2.57 4.02 13.05
C PHE A 238 1.22 3.79 13.71
N SER A 239 1.19 2.89 14.68
CA SER A 239 -0.04 2.49 15.37
C SER A 239 -0.31 3.43 16.52
N ILE A 240 -1.48 4.04 16.57
CA ILE A 240 -1.89 4.89 17.70
C ILE A 240 -2.82 4.09 18.61
N LYS A 241 -2.53 4.09 19.93
CA LYS A 241 -3.35 3.41 20.95
C LYS A 241 -3.37 4.21 22.25
N LYS A 242 -4.56 4.39 22.82
CA LYS A 242 -4.76 4.96 24.17
C LYS A 242 -4.04 4.14 25.23
N GLY A 243 -3.32 4.82 26.13
CA GLY A 243 -2.50 4.16 27.16
C GLY A 243 -1.14 3.68 26.64
N VAL A 244 -0.83 3.89 25.36
CA VAL A 244 0.49 3.61 24.78
C VAL A 244 1.14 4.88 24.27
N ASN A 245 0.52 5.59 23.33
CA ASN A 245 1.14 6.77 22.69
C ASN A 245 0.17 7.92 22.37
N PHE A 246 -1.13 7.77 22.66
CA PHE A 246 -2.16 8.73 22.25
C PHE A 246 -2.07 10.06 22.99
N SER A 247 -1.96 10.01 24.33
CA SER A 247 -2.04 11.17 25.21
C SER A 247 -0.71 11.50 25.89
N SER A 248 -0.54 12.74 26.39
CA SER A 248 0.68 13.16 27.11
C SER A 248 1.00 12.40 28.39
N LYS A 249 0.08 11.57 28.87
CA LYS A 249 0.27 10.67 30.02
C LYS A 249 0.74 9.27 29.61
N ASP A 250 0.68 8.96 28.32
CA ASP A 250 1.00 7.64 27.80
C ASP A 250 2.53 7.49 27.64
N PRO A 251 3.11 6.29 27.86
CA PRO A 251 4.56 6.09 27.92
C PRO A 251 5.29 6.47 26.62
N ASN A 252 4.66 6.28 25.47
CA ASN A 252 5.22 6.53 24.13
C ASN A 252 4.67 7.81 23.49
N TYR A 253 4.15 8.77 24.26
CA TYR A 253 3.72 10.05 23.71
C TYR A 253 4.85 10.84 23.06
N ASP A 254 6.06 10.75 23.62
CA ASP A 254 7.28 11.31 23.04
C ASP A 254 7.53 10.77 21.62
N ILE A 255 7.28 9.48 21.40
CA ILE A 255 7.40 8.84 20.09
C ILE A 255 6.30 9.30 19.13
N LYS A 256 5.06 9.52 19.61
CA LYS A 256 4.01 10.15 18.79
C LYS A 256 4.42 11.55 18.33
N GLN A 257 5.05 12.36 19.19
CA GLN A 257 5.56 13.68 18.78
C GLN A 257 6.64 13.56 17.70
N LEU A 258 7.54 12.58 17.83
CA LEU A 258 8.55 12.28 16.80
C LEU A 258 7.92 11.78 15.49
N ALA A 259 6.86 10.99 15.56
CA ALA A 259 6.12 10.51 14.38
C ALA A 259 5.43 11.66 13.64
N LEU A 260 4.85 12.62 14.36
CA LEU A 260 4.29 13.85 13.79
C LEU A 260 5.38 14.67 13.08
N GLU A 261 6.53 14.88 13.74
CA GLU A 261 7.67 15.57 13.13
C GLU A 261 8.11 14.87 11.84
N CYS A 262 8.27 13.54 11.88
CA CYS A 262 8.61 12.73 10.73
C CYS A 262 7.61 12.92 9.57
N SER A 263 6.31 12.83 9.84
CA SER A 263 5.26 13.01 8.82
C SER A 263 5.30 14.39 8.18
N THR A 264 5.56 15.46 8.95
CA THR A 264 5.69 16.81 8.38
C THR A 264 6.92 17.01 7.50
N LYS A 265 7.96 16.20 7.67
CA LYS A 265 9.20 16.29 6.90
C LYS A 265 9.24 15.32 5.72
N ARG A 266 8.56 14.17 5.83
CA ARG A 266 8.75 13.00 4.96
C ARG A 266 7.43 12.29 4.57
N MET A 267 6.27 12.89 4.86
CA MET A 267 4.91 12.35 4.71
C MET A 267 4.59 11.12 5.57
N TYR A 268 5.45 10.10 5.55
CA TYR A 268 5.36 8.97 6.46
C TYR A 268 5.81 9.35 7.88
N PRO A 269 5.29 8.68 8.93
CA PRO A 269 4.39 7.54 8.87
C PRO A 269 2.92 7.89 8.56
N ASP A 270 2.22 6.97 7.90
CA ASP A 270 0.75 6.93 7.95
C ASP A 270 0.34 6.35 9.32
N ILE A 271 -0.87 6.62 9.80
CA ILE A 271 -1.32 6.16 11.12
C ILE A 271 -2.41 5.11 11.07
N LEU A 272 -2.34 4.16 12.00
CA LEU A 272 -3.34 3.13 12.20
C LEU A 272 -3.93 3.24 13.61
N ASN A 273 -5.20 3.65 13.70
CA ASN A 273 -5.90 3.84 14.97
C ASN A 273 -6.37 2.49 15.52
N TYR A 274 -5.73 2.02 16.59
CA TYR A 274 -5.86 0.66 17.10
C TYR A 274 -7.31 0.24 17.35
N ASP A 275 -8.04 1.01 18.15
CA ASP A 275 -9.40 0.66 18.56
C ASP A 275 -10.36 0.60 17.36
N LYS A 276 -10.24 1.56 16.42
CA LYS A 276 -11.08 1.59 15.22
C LYS A 276 -10.72 0.47 14.24
N THR A 277 -9.44 0.11 14.13
CA THR A 277 -9.01 -1.07 13.35
C THR A 277 -9.60 -2.35 13.92
N VAL A 278 -9.54 -2.55 15.24
CA VAL A 278 -10.13 -3.71 15.91
C VAL A 278 -11.64 -3.75 15.73
N GLU A 279 -12.32 -2.60 15.81
CA GLU A 279 -13.77 -2.51 15.58
C GLU A 279 -14.18 -2.96 14.17
N ILE A 280 -13.41 -2.60 13.14
CA ILE A 280 -13.73 -2.94 11.74
C ILE A 280 -13.32 -4.36 11.38
N LEU A 281 -12.17 -4.84 11.85
CA LEU A 281 -11.56 -6.11 11.43
C LEU A 281 -11.78 -7.25 12.41
N GLY A 282 -12.07 -6.95 13.68
CA GLY A 282 -12.22 -7.90 14.80
C GLY A 282 -10.94 -8.13 15.61
N ASP A 283 -9.80 -7.63 15.12
CA ASP A 283 -8.46 -7.73 15.72
C ASP A 283 -7.53 -6.68 15.08
N PHE A 284 -6.28 -6.61 15.54
CA PHE A 284 -5.31 -5.62 15.08
C PHE A 284 -4.23 -6.25 14.19
N LYS A 285 -3.87 -5.55 13.11
CA LYS A 285 -2.74 -5.85 12.22
C LYS A 285 -2.40 -4.66 11.33
N ALA A 286 -1.16 -4.58 10.85
CA ALA A 286 -0.79 -3.70 9.74
C ALA A 286 -1.44 -4.16 8.40
N PRO A 287 -1.66 -3.24 7.43
CA PRO A 287 -2.15 -3.62 6.12
C PRO A 287 -1.08 -4.38 5.32
N MET A 288 -1.47 -5.39 4.55
CA MET A 288 -0.64 -6.00 3.53
C MET A 288 -0.39 -5.01 2.38
N GLY A 289 0.89 -4.71 2.15
CA GLY A 289 1.34 -3.79 1.10
C GLY A 289 0.78 -2.38 1.31
N CYS A 290 -0.12 -1.94 0.42
CA CYS A 290 -0.66 -0.58 0.46
C CYS A 290 -1.66 -0.38 1.60
N ARG A 291 -2.72 -1.20 1.58
CA ARG A 291 -3.94 -1.02 2.37
C ARG A 291 -4.86 -2.25 2.35
N SER A 292 -4.38 -3.44 1.99
CA SER A 292 -5.22 -4.64 2.06
C SER A 292 -5.24 -5.17 3.48
N PHE A 293 -6.42 -5.34 4.06
CA PHE A 293 -6.58 -5.80 5.44
C PHE A 293 -7.14 -7.22 5.47
N LEU A 294 -6.53 -8.04 6.33
CA LEU A 294 -7.08 -9.35 6.64
C LEU A 294 -8.23 -9.19 7.64
N PRO A 295 -9.34 -9.91 7.48
CA PRO A 295 -10.32 -10.06 8.55
C PRO A 295 -9.70 -10.81 9.74
N SER A 296 -10.26 -10.64 10.92
CA SER A 296 -9.95 -11.50 12.06
C SER A 296 -10.15 -12.97 11.67
N TRP A 297 -9.18 -13.78 12.03
CA TRP A 297 -9.17 -15.22 11.76
C TRP A 297 -8.44 -15.90 12.90
N LYS A 298 -8.88 -17.10 13.24
CA LYS A 298 -8.30 -17.89 14.31
C LYS A 298 -7.83 -19.22 13.77
N ASN A 299 -6.66 -19.66 14.23
CA ASN A 299 -6.15 -20.99 13.95
C ASN A 299 -6.97 -22.07 14.67
N GLU A 300 -6.60 -23.34 14.46
CA GLU A 300 -7.26 -24.49 15.08
C GLU A 300 -7.22 -24.45 16.62
N ASP A 301 -6.22 -23.80 17.20
CA ASP A 301 -6.06 -23.59 18.65
C ASP A 301 -6.90 -22.43 19.21
N GLY A 302 -7.61 -21.69 18.34
CA GLY A 302 -8.46 -20.56 18.73
C GLY A 302 -7.72 -19.23 18.92
N GLU A 303 -6.45 -19.16 18.52
CA GLU A 303 -5.58 -17.98 18.60
C GLU A 303 -5.67 -17.14 17.33
N PHE A 304 -5.61 -15.81 17.46
CA PHE A 304 -5.58 -14.93 16.29
C PHE A 304 -4.28 -15.10 15.51
N GLU A 305 -4.38 -15.27 14.19
CA GLU A 305 -3.24 -15.38 13.30
C GLU A 305 -3.36 -14.39 12.14
N ASN A 306 -2.33 -13.55 11.98
CA ASN A 306 -2.23 -12.54 10.93
C ASN A 306 -0.94 -12.72 10.11
N ASN A 307 0.21 -12.85 10.79
CA ASN A 307 1.49 -13.14 10.16
C ASN A 307 1.45 -14.50 9.44
N GLY A 308 1.92 -14.53 8.20
CA GLY A 308 1.90 -15.68 7.32
C GLY A 308 0.64 -15.81 6.44
N ARG A 309 -0.34 -14.92 6.59
CA ARG A 309 -1.54 -14.89 5.73
C ARG A 309 -1.35 -13.94 4.55
N CYS A 310 -2.13 -14.16 3.50
CA CYS A 310 -1.96 -13.47 2.22
C CYS A 310 -3.28 -13.13 1.52
N ASN A 311 -3.16 -12.39 0.41
CA ASN A 311 -4.20 -12.10 -0.55
C ASN A 311 -3.88 -12.74 -1.90
N LEU A 312 -4.91 -13.26 -2.58
CA LEU A 312 -4.77 -14.02 -3.82
C LEU A 312 -4.90 -13.17 -5.10
N GLY A 313 -5.31 -11.91 -4.99
CA GLY A 313 -5.45 -11.00 -6.12
C GLY A 313 -6.68 -10.09 -6.05
N VAL A 314 -6.79 -9.26 -7.08
CA VAL A 314 -7.84 -8.24 -7.16
C VAL A 314 -8.51 -8.29 -8.54
N VAL A 315 -9.83 -8.15 -8.55
CA VAL A 315 -10.61 -7.76 -9.73
C VAL A 315 -11.43 -6.55 -9.33
N THR A 316 -11.38 -5.46 -10.11
CA THR A 316 -12.08 -4.21 -9.79
C THR A 316 -13.25 -3.95 -10.70
N LEU A 317 -14.37 -3.52 -10.13
CA LEU A 317 -15.57 -3.09 -10.83
C LEU A 317 -15.46 -1.62 -11.25
N ASN A 318 -15.80 -1.29 -12.50
CA ASN A 318 -15.98 0.08 -12.95
C ASN A 318 -17.39 0.57 -12.60
N VAL A 319 -17.56 1.10 -11.40
CA VAL A 319 -18.87 1.61 -10.93
C VAL A 319 -19.38 2.79 -11.79
N PRO A 320 -18.51 3.75 -12.21
CA PRO A 320 -18.91 4.81 -13.13
C PRO A 320 -19.51 4.28 -14.44
N ARG A 321 -18.91 3.27 -15.07
CA ARG A 321 -19.44 2.63 -16.28
C ARG A 321 -20.87 2.16 -16.10
N ILE A 322 -21.19 1.51 -14.98
CA ILE A 322 -22.55 1.02 -14.68
C ILE A 322 -23.53 2.20 -14.60
N ALA A 323 -23.13 3.30 -13.94
CA ALA A 323 -23.94 4.51 -13.86
C ALA A 323 -24.17 5.15 -15.23
N ILE A 324 -23.12 5.26 -16.05
CA ILE A 324 -23.21 5.80 -17.42
C ILE A 324 -24.16 4.94 -18.27
N GLU A 325 -24.00 3.61 -18.24
CA GLU A 325 -24.83 2.67 -19.01
C GLU A 325 -26.30 2.67 -18.57
N SER A 326 -26.58 3.04 -17.31
CA SER A 326 -27.95 3.15 -16.80
C SER A 326 -28.73 4.36 -17.32
N ASN A 327 -28.04 5.36 -17.89
CA ASN A 327 -28.64 6.60 -18.41
C ASN A 327 -29.59 7.30 -17.41
N GLY A 328 -29.24 7.29 -16.11
CA GLY A 328 -30.02 7.91 -15.04
C GLY A 328 -31.17 7.06 -14.49
N ASP A 329 -31.38 5.85 -14.99
CA ASP A 329 -32.37 4.89 -14.46
C ASP A 329 -31.76 4.02 -13.34
N ILE A 330 -32.25 4.21 -12.11
CA ILE A 330 -31.75 3.51 -10.93
C ILE A 330 -32.05 2.00 -10.95
N GLU A 331 -33.16 1.57 -11.55
CA GLU A 331 -33.50 0.15 -11.66
C GLU A 331 -32.57 -0.53 -12.67
N MET A 332 -32.28 0.17 -13.78
CA MET A 332 -31.30 -0.30 -14.77
C MET A 332 -29.89 -0.38 -14.18
N PHE A 333 -29.49 0.60 -13.35
CA PHE A 333 -28.20 0.56 -12.64
C PHE A 333 -28.04 -0.74 -11.85
N TRP A 334 -29.04 -1.11 -11.05
CA TRP A 334 -28.97 -2.32 -10.24
C TRP A 334 -28.96 -3.59 -11.09
N LYS A 335 -29.72 -3.62 -12.19
CA LYS A 335 -29.68 -4.73 -13.14
C LYS A 335 -28.26 -4.94 -13.70
N ILE A 336 -27.66 -3.89 -14.25
CA ILE A 336 -26.30 -3.93 -14.82
C ILE A 336 -25.29 -4.28 -13.72
N PHE A 337 -25.43 -3.69 -12.52
CA PHE A 337 -24.56 -4.01 -11.38
C PHE A 337 -24.55 -5.51 -11.09
N HIS A 338 -25.71 -6.16 -10.98
CA HIS A 338 -25.80 -7.60 -10.71
C HIS A 338 -25.19 -8.45 -11.84
N GLU A 339 -25.37 -8.04 -13.09
CA GLU A 339 -24.74 -8.69 -14.25
C GLU A 339 -23.21 -8.59 -14.17
N ARG A 340 -22.66 -7.41 -13.90
CA ARG A 340 -21.20 -7.22 -13.76
C ARG A 340 -20.61 -7.91 -12.53
N MET A 341 -21.37 -8.02 -11.43
CA MET A 341 -20.96 -8.80 -10.26
C MET A 341 -20.78 -10.29 -10.61
N SER A 342 -21.59 -10.85 -11.52
CA SER A 342 -21.40 -12.21 -12.02
C SER A 342 -20.09 -12.37 -12.80
N VAL A 343 -19.74 -11.39 -13.63
CA VAL A 343 -18.47 -11.43 -14.37
C VAL A 343 -17.26 -11.31 -13.44
N MET A 344 -17.35 -10.44 -12.43
CA MET A 344 -16.32 -10.33 -11.38
C MET A 344 -16.16 -11.65 -10.62
N HIS A 345 -17.27 -12.31 -10.28
CA HIS A 345 -17.25 -13.62 -9.62
C HIS A 345 -16.42 -14.62 -10.42
N ASP A 346 -16.75 -14.79 -11.71
CA ASP A 346 -16.08 -15.79 -12.56
C ASP A 346 -14.60 -15.47 -12.74
N ALA A 347 -14.25 -14.19 -12.83
CA ALA A 347 -12.86 -13.73 -12.85
C ALA A 347 -12.09 -14.09 -11.57
N LEU A 348 -12.70 -13.88 -10.39
CA LEU A 348 -12.09 -14.19 -9.10
C LEU A 348 -11.98 -15.69 -8.84
N VAL A 349 -13.01 -16.47 -9.20
CA VAL A 349 -13.00 -17.93 -9.09
C VAL A 349 -11.94 -18.55 -10.00
N TYR A 350 -11.77 -18.00 -11.21
CA TYR A 350 -10.70 -18.43 -12.11
C TYR A 350 -9.30 -18.24 -11.49
N ARG A 351 -9.08 -17.17 -10.72
CA ARG A 351 -7.82 -17.00 -9.96
C ARG A 351 -7.59 -18.12 -8.95
N ILE A 352 -8.63 -18.51 -8.20
CA ILE A 352 -8.53 -19.61 -7.22
C ILE A 352 -8.16 -20.91 -7.95
N GLN A 353 -8.80 -21.19 -9.08
CA GLN A 353 -8.51 -22.38 -9.90
C GLN A 353 -7.05 -22.41 -10.35
N ARG A 354 -6.54 -21.28 -10.86
CA ARG A 354 -5.13 -21.16 -11.28
C ARG A 354 -4.15 -21.32 -10.14
N ILE A 355 -4.46 -20.79 -8.96
CA ILE A 355 -3.60 -20.92 -7.76
C ILE A 355 -3.55 -22.37 -7.28
N ALA A 356 -4.65 -23.12 -7.39
CA ALA A 356 -4.69 -24.53 -7.00
C ALA A 356 -3.77 -25.44 -7.86
N GLU A 357 -3.21 -24.95 -8.97
CA GLU A 357 -2.25 -25.68 -9.80
C GLU A 357 -0.78 -25.43 -9.39
N VAL A 358 -0.54 -24.54 -8.43
CA VAL A 358 0.81 -24.20 -7.93
C VAL A 358 1.38 -25.35 -7.10
N THR A 359 2.68 -25.59 -7.24
CA THR A 359 3.43 -26.48 -6.36
C THR A 359 4.31 -25.69 -5.38
N PRO A 360 4.69 -26.28 -4.23
CA PRO A 360 5.57 -25.63 -3.24
C PRO A 360 6.89 -25.11 -3.82
N ASP A 361 7.42 -25.75 -4.87
CA ASP A 361 8.66 -25.36 -5.55
C ASP A 361 8.55 -24.10 -6.41
N ASN A 362 7.35 -23.65 -6.76
CA ASN A 362 7.19 -22.41 -7.53
C ASN A 362 7.59 -21.17 -6.72
N ALA A 363 7.43 -21.20 -5.39
CA ALA A 363 7.88 -20.13 -4.50
C ALA A 363 8.33 -20.68 -3.14
N PRO A 364 9.52 -21.30 -3.05
CA PRO A 364 9.99 -21.95 -1.83
C PRO A 364 10.04 -21.02 -0.62
N ILE A 365 10.33 -19.74 -0.82
CA ILE A 365 10.36 -18.75 0.28
C ILE A 365 8.98 -18.61 0.94
N LEU A 366 7.92 -18.63 0.13
CA LEU A 366 6.53 -18.51 0.57
C LEU A 366 6.05 -19.79 1.23
N TYR A 367 6.19 -20.91 0.53
CA TYR A 367 5.48 -22.16 0.86
C TYR A 367 6.29 -23.12 1.72
N LYS A 368 7.63 -23.13 1.59
CA LYS A 368 8.51 -24.11 2.27
C LYS A 368 9.32 -23.49 3.40
N ASN A 369 9.59 -22.19 3.32
CA ASN A 369 10.54 -21.51 4.18
C ASN A 369 9.93 -20.53 5.17
N GLY A 370 8.62 -20.60 5.37
CA GLY A 370 7.93 -20.00 6.51
C GLY A 370 7.42 -18.59 6.29
N ALA A 371 7.55 -17.97 5.11
CA ALA A 371 6.95 -16.65 4.92
C ALA A 371 5.41 -16.70 5.02
N PHE A 372 4.78 -17.82 4.65
CA PHE A 372 3.35 -18.09 4.92
C PHE A 372 3.11 -18.93 6.19
N LYS A 373 4.04 -18.84 7.15
CA LYS A 373 4.08 -19.51 8.46
C LYS A 373 4.31 -21.02 8.43
N HIS A 374 3.47 -21.76 7.73
CA HIS A 374 3.65 -23.21 7.59
C HIS A 374 4.71 -23.54 6.53
N ARG A 375 5.34 -24.71 6.65
CA ARG A 375 6.46 -25.14 5.81
C ARG A 375 6.09 -26.45 5.14
N LEU A 376 5.70 -26.37 3.88
CA LEU A 376 5.29 -27.51 3.08
C LEU A 376 6.49 -28.35 2.62
N THR A 377 6.29 -29.65 2.45
CA THR A 377 7.15 -30.53 1.65
C THR A 377 6.82 -30.42 0.16
N ASP A 378 7.60 -31.08 -0.70
CA ASP A 378 7.49 -30.96 -2.16
C ASP A 378 6.17 -31.56 -2.70
N GLU A 379 5.60 -32.51 -1.96
CA GLU A 379 4.41 -33.27 -2.32
C GLU A 379 3.10 -32.68 -1.79
N GLU A 380 3.17 -31.69 -0.90
CA GLU A 380 1.97 -31.10 -0.28
C GLU A 380 1.29 -30.06 -1.19
N ASP A 381 -0.04 -30.00 -1.09
CA ASP A 381 -0.87 -29.04 -1.83
C ASP A 381 -0.77 -27.65 -1.17
N ILE A 382 -0.36 -26.63 -1.93
CA ILE A 382 -0.27 -25.25 -1.45
C ILE A 382 -1.60 -24.69 -0.97
N MET A 383 -2.74 -25.23 -1.44
CA MET A 383 -4.06 -24.81 -0.98
C MET A 383 -4.27 -25.06 0.51
N THR A 384 -3.52 -25.97 1.14
CA THR A 384 -3.52 -26.16 2.61
C THR A 384 -3.14 -24.89 3.36
N LEU A 385 -2.33 -24.00 2.76
CA LEU A 385 -1.94 -22.70 3.33
C LEU A 385 -3.01 -21.60 3.19
N LEU A 386 -3.94 -21.79 2.25
CA LEU A 386 -4.84 -20.75 1.75
C LEU A 386 -6.31 -20.97 2.15
N ARG A 387 -6.68 -22.26 2.31
CA ARG A 387 -7.99 -22.76 2.70
C ARG A 387 -8.37 -22.41 4.14
N GLY A 388 -9.57 -22.81 4.57
CA GLY A 388 -10.15 -22.43 5.88
C GLY A 388 -10.43 -20.94 5.98
N LYS A 389 -10.64 -20.25 4.85
CA LYS A 389 -10.74 -18.78 4.77
C LYS A 389 -9.50 -18.04 5.31
N ARG A 390 -8.33 -18.69 5.32
CA ARG A 390 -7.06 -18.12 5.79
C ARG A 390 -6.56 -17.04 4.84
N ALA A 391 -6.60 -17.28 3.53
CA ALA A 391 -6.28 -16.30 2.51
C ALA A 391 -7.49 -15.42 2.14
N THR A 392 -7.21 -14.21 1.66
CA THR A 392 -8.24 -13.27 1.18
C THR A 392 -8.23 -13.12 -0.33
N LEU A 393 -9.35 -12.70 -0.92
CA LEU A 393 -9.47 -12.40 -2.35
C LEU A 393 -10.34 -11.15 -2.56
N SER A 394 -9.83 -10.19 -3.34
CA SER A 394 -10.32 -8.81 -3.30
C SER A 394 -11.32 -8.48 -4.42
N MET A 395 -12.52 -8.09 -4.00
CA MET A 395 -13.58 -7.49 -4.82
C MET A 395 -13.39 -5.97 -4.87
N GLY A 396 -12.59 -5.52 -5.82
CA GLY A 396 -12.23 -4.12 -5.98
C GLY A 396 -13.36 -3.24 -6.51
N TYR A 397 -13.34 -1.95 -6.20
CA TYR A 397 -14.19 -0.95 -6.85
C TYR A 397 -13.50 0.43 -6.90
N ILE A 398 -14.00 1.32 -7.76
CA ILE A 398 -13.57 2.71 -7.90
C ILE A 398 -14.77 3.59 -8.31
N GLY A 399 -14.71 4.89 -8.04
CA GLY A 399 -15.55 5.89 -8.69
C GLY A 399 -16.96 6.03 -8.12
N LEU A 400 -17.13 5.93 -6.79
CA LEU A 400 -18.43 6.19 -6.16
C LEU A 400 -18.89 7.64 -6.35
N TYR A 401 -17.95 8.59 -6.42
CA TYR A 401 -18.25 9.99 -6.68
C TYR A 401 -18.90 10.20 -8.05
N GLU A 402 -18.31 9.63 -9.10
CA GLU A 402 -18.85 9.73 -10.44
C GLU A 402 -20.18 9.00 -10.58
N ALA A 403 -20.31 7.81 -9.99
CA ALA A 403 -21.55 7.07 -10.00
C ALA A 403 -22.71 7.87 -9.39
N ALA A 404 -22.50 8.50 -8.23
CA ALA A 404 -23.51 9.37 -7.62
C ALA A 404 -23.72 10.68 -8.41
N THR A 405 -22.67 11.23 -9.04
CA THR A 405 -22.77 12.44 -9.88
C THR A 405 -23.73 12.25 -11.05
N VAL A 406 -23.78 11.06 -11.66
CA VAL A 406 -24.72 10.75 -12.76
C VAL A 406 -26.19 10.92 -12.33
N PHE A 407 -26.55 10.57 -11.11
CA PHE A 407 -27.94 10.63 -10.63
C PHE A 407 -28.29 11.92 -9.88
N TYR A 408 -27.33 12.49 -9.14
CA TYR A 408 -27.60 13.55 -8.15
C TYR A 408 -26.83 14.86 -8.43
N GLY A 409 -26.05 14.91 -9.51
CA GLY A 409 -25.21 16.05 -9.89
C GLY A 409 -23.91 16.15 -9.09
N PRO A 410 -23.00 17.07 -9.45
CA PRO A 410 -21.61 17.09 -8.96
C PRO A 410 -21.41 17.65 -7.54
N ASN A 411 -22.49 17.98 -6.83
CA ASN A 411 -22.46 18.51 -5.46
C ASN A 411 -23.36 17.67 -4.55
N TRP A 412 -23.33 16.36 -4.73
CA TRP A 412 -24.23 15.41 -4.09
C TRP A 412 -23.81 15.06 -2.66
N GLU A 413 -22.57 15.36 -2.25
CA GLU A 413 -21.96 14.87 -1.01
C GLU A 413 -22.69 15.34 0.26
N THR A 414 -23.43 16.45 0.18
CA THR A 414 -24.29 16.97 1.26
C THR A 414 -25.71 16.41 1.23
N GLN A 415 -26.07 15.67 0.18
CA GLN A 415 -27.38 15.06 0.01
C GLN A 415 -27.38 13.66 0.63
N SER A 416 -28.19 13.47 1.69
CA SER A 416 -28.28 12.20 2.40
C SER A 416 -28.72 11.03 1.50
N ILE A 417 -29.57 11.29 0.50
CA ILE A 417 -30.03 10.28 -0.46
C ILE A 417 -28.89 9.77 -1.35
N ALA A 418 -28.02 10.66 -1.83
CA ALA A 418 -26.88 10.30 -2.66
C ALA A 418 -25.80 9.58 -1.87
N LYS A 419 -25.51 10.06 -0.64
CA LYS A 419 -24.65 9.36 0.32
C LYS A 419 -25.16 7.96 0.65
N LYS A 420 -26.48 7.81 0.81
CA LYS A 420 -27.10 6.50 1.02
C LYS A 420 -26.92 5.61 -0.20
N PHE A 421 -27.09 6.12 -1.42
CA PHE A 421 -26.88 5.36 -2.65
C PHE A 421 -25.45 4.80 -2.76
N THR A 422 -24.41 5.61 -2.48
CA THR A 422 -23.02 5.12 -2.52
C THR A 422 -22.73 4.05 -1.48
N LEU A 423 -23.32 4.16 -0.27
CA LEU A 423 -23.25 3.13 0.76
C LEU A 423 -24.02 1.87 0.36
N ASP A 424 -25.17 2.01 -0.30
CA ASP A 424 -26.00 0.88 -0.72
C ASP A 424 -25.30 0.05 -1.81
N ILE A 425 -24.48 0.66 -2.69
CA ILE A 425 -23.58 -0.08 -3.61
C ILE A 425 -22.64 -1.00 -2.84
N LEU A 426 -21.97 -0.49 -1.79
CA LEU A 426 -21.05 -1.31 -1.00
C LEU A 426 -21.77 -2.37 -0.18
N LYS A 427 -22.97 -2.09 0.33
CA LYS A 427 -23.80 -3.09 1.00
C LYS A 427 -24.19 -4.22 0.03
N ALA A 428 -24.55 -3.89 -1.21
CA ALA A 428 -24.85 -4.89 -2.23
C ALA A 428 -23.60 -5.75 -2.53
N MET A 429 -22.42 -5.15 -2.69
CA MET A 429 -21.16 -5.90 -2.81
C MET A 429 -20.89 -6.78 -1.59
N LYS A 430 -21.20 -6.30 -0.37
CA LYS A 430 -21.04 -7.06 0.88
C LYS A 430 -21.93 -8.30 0.93
N VAL A 431 -23.15 -8.25 0.38
CA VAL A 431 -24.03 -9.43 0.26
C VAL A 431 -23.37 -10.51 -0.61
N TYR A 432 -22.81 -10.13 -1.76
CA TYR A 432 -22.04 -11.07 -2.60
C TYR A 432 -20.78 -11.57 -1.90
N GLN A 433 -20.06 -10.69 -1.21
CA GLN A 433 -18.86 -11.04 -0.44
C GLN A 433 -19.15 -12.19 0.54
N LEU A 434 -20.20 -12.05 1.36
CA LEU A 434 -20.58 -13.07 2.35
C LEU A 434 -21.00 -14.37 1.66
N LYS A 435 -21.82 -14.28 0.59
CA LYS A 435 -22.25 -15.45 -0.18
C LYS A 435 -21.06 -16.22 -0.75
N TRP A 436 -20.11 -15.54 -1.38
CA TRP A 436 -18.95 -16.18 -2.01
C TRP A 436 -17.95 -16.71 -0.98
N THR A 437 -17.77 -16.03 0.14
CA THR A 437 -16.95 -16.53 1.27
C THR A 437 -17.53 -17.81 1.87
N GLU A 438 -18.84 -18.02 1.78
CA GLU A 438 -19.46 -19.25 2.28
C GLU A 438 -19.42 -20.37 1.24
N GLN A 439 -19.42 -20.01 -0.05
CA GLN A 439 -19.37 -20.96 -1.16
C GLN A 439 -17.95 -21.49 -1.43
N TYR A 440 -16.94 -20.67 -1.16
CA TYR A 440 -15.54 -20.98 -1.43
C TYR A 440 -14.73 -20.93 -0.14
N ASP A 441 -13.72 -21.78 -0.04
CA ASP A 441 -12.88 -21.87 1.17
C ASP A 441 -11.79 -20.78 1.24
N VAL A 442 -12.07 -19.60 0.68
CA VAL A 442 -11.22 -18.41 0.63
C VAL A 442 -12.08 -17.21 1.05
N TRP A 443 -11.50 -16.28 1.80
CA TRP A 443 -12.24 -15.12 2.27
C TRP A 443 -12.36 -14.04 1.19
N PHE A 444 -13.55 -13.84 0.61
CA PHE A 444 -13.78 -12.72 -0.29
C PHE A 444 -13.90 -11.43 0.52
N SER A 445 -13.38 -10.32 0.01
CA SER A 445 -13.43 -9.03 0.71
C SER A 445 -13.60 -7.85 -0.24
N VAL A 446 -14.52 -6.93 0.07
CA VAL A 446 -14.67 -5.67 -0.68
C VAL A 446 -13.45 -4.79 -0.44
N TYR A 447 -12.83 -4.33 -1.53
CA TYR A 447 -11.53 -3.67 -1.52
C TYR A 447 -11.60 -2.30 -2.21
N SER A 448 -11.24 -1.25 -1.50
CA SER A 448 -11.04 0.08 -2.09
C SER A 448 -9.72 0.07 -2.87
N THR A 449 -9.77 -0.21 -4.18
CA THR A 449 -8.61 -0.42 -5.04
C THR A 449 -7.69 0.81 -5.09
N PRO A 450 -6.37 0.72 -4.83
CA PRO A 450 -5.41 1.80 -5.06
C PRO A 450 -5.29 2.06 -6.55
N SER A 451 -6.04 3.04 -7.05
CA SER A 451 -6.28 3.17 -8.49
C SER A 451 -5.18 3.94 -9.25
N GLU A 452 -3.89 3.66 -9.03
CA GLU A 452 -2.76 4.44 -9.57
C GLU A 452 -2.92 4.78 -11.05
N SER A 453 -2.88 3.76 -11.90
CA SER A 453 -3.14 3.85 -13.34
C SER A 453 -4.60 3.54 -13.69
N LEU A 454 -5.29 2.77 -12.85
CA LEU A 454 -6.67 2.36 -13.12
C LEU A 454 -7.65 3.54 -13.18
N THR A 455 -7.39 4.61 -12.42
CA THR A 455 -8.19 5.85 -12.46
C THR A 455 -8.24 6.45 -13.86
N ASP A 456 -7.10 6.42 -14.58
CA ASP A 456 -6.96 6.89 -15.95
C ASP A 456 -7.56 5.88 -16.92
N ARG A 457 -7.16 4.61 -16.80
CA ARG A 457 -7.55 3.56 -17.75
C ARG A 457 -9.07 3.45 -17.91
N PHE A 458 -9.81 3.38 -16.81
CA PHE A 458 -11.27 3.30 -16.90
C PHE A 458 -11.86 4.58 -17.47
N CYS A 459 -11.45 5.75 -16.98
CA CYS A 459 -11.95 7.01 -17.50
C CYS A 459 -11.70 7.13 -19.02
N ARG A 460 -10.51 6.75 -19.51
CA ARG A 460 -10.16 6.79 -20.92
C ARG A 460 -11.00 5.84 -21.77
N LEU A 461 -11.16 4.58 -21.36
CA LEU A 461 -12.05 3.63 -22.06
C LEU A 461 -13.51 4.11 -22.05
N ASP A 462 -13.91 4.84 -21.02
CA ASP A 462 -15.24 5.40 -20.90
C ASP A 462 -15.44 6.63 -21.80
N ILE A 463 -14.42 7.48 -21.96
CA ILE A 463 -14.39 8.56 -22.96
C ILE A 463 -14.46 7.99 -24.37
N GLU A 464 -13.69 6.95 -24.68
CA GLU A 464 -13.67 6.33 -26.01
C GLU A 464 -15.06 5.80 -26.43
N LYS A 465 -15.86 5.32 -25.48
CA LYS A 465 -17.18 4.72 -25.75
C LYS A 465 -18.36 5.69 -25.58
N TYR A 466 -18.29 6.65 -24.67
CA TYR A 466 -19.43 7.53 -24.31
C TYR A 466 -19.12 9.03 -24.41
N GLY A 467 -17.88 9.40 -24.75
CA GLY A 467 -17.45 10.78 -24.82
C GLY A 467 -17.20 11.44 -23.46
N GLU A 468 -17.04 12.76 -23.49
CA GLU A 468 -16.85 13.57 -22.29
C GLU A 468 -18.19 13.86 -21.62
N ILE A 469 -18.33 13.39 -20.39
CA ILE A 469 -19.50 13.57 -19.52
C ILE A 469 -19.08 14.53 -18.40
N PRO A 470 -19.77 15.67 -18.24
CA PRO A 470 -19.40 16.69 -17.26
C PRO A 470 -19.27 16.15 -15.83
N ASN A 471 -18.16 16.46 -15.16
CA ASN A 471 -17.75 15.99 -13.83
C ASN A 471 -17.56 14.46 -13.67
N VAL A 472 -17.75 13.68 -14.74
CA VAL A 472 -17.61 12.23 -14.73
C VAL A 472 -16.35 11.84 -15.50
N THR A 473 -16.34 11.96 -16.83
CA THR A 473 -15.18 11.60 -17.65
C THR A 473 -14.36 12.79 -18.13
N ASP A 474 -14.96 14.00 -18.20
CA ASP A 474 -14.32 15.23 -18.68
C ASP A 474 -13.02 15.61 -17.93
N LYS A 475 -12.94 15.28 -16.65
CA LYS A 475 -11.73 15.52 -15.82
C LYS A 475 -10.57 14.57 -16.12
N GLY A 476 -10.81 13.50 -16.90
CA GLY A 476 -9.77 12.55 -17.34
C GLY A 476 -9.33 11.53 -16.30
N TYR A 477 -10.05 11.40 -15.18
CA TYR A 477 -9.78 10.41 -14.14
C TYR A 477 -11.03 10.12 -13.30
N TYR A 478 -11.01 9.01 -12.56
CA TYR A 478 -12.05 8.64 -11.59
C TYR A 478 -11.58 8.73 -10.13
N GLN A 479 -12.43 9.22 -9.25
CA GLN A 479 -12.12 9.32 -7.84
C GLN A 479 -11.84 7.95 -7.22
N ASN A 480 -10.79 7.89 -6.40
CA ASN A 480 -10.34 6.63 -5.81
C ASN A 480 -11.40 6.10 -4.83
N SER A 481 -12.03 4.96 -5.16
CA SER A 481 -12.96 4.24 -4.28
C SER A 481 -14.09 5.12 -3.72
N PHE A 482 -14.07 5.38 -2.41
CA PHE A 482 -15.05 6.18 -1.68
C PHE A 482 -14.60 7.61 -1.36
N HIS A 483 -13.40 8.00 -1.80
CA HIS A 483 -12.80 9.27 -1.43
C HIS A 483 -13.67 10.45 -1.88
N TYR A 484 -13.72 11.48 -1.04
CA TYR A 484 -14.32 12.76 -1.38
C TYR A 484 -13.65 13.34 -2.63
N ASP A 485 -14.39 14.08 -3.46
CA ASP A 485 -13.83 14.71 -4.66
C ASP A 485 -12.69 15.67 -4.27
N VAL A 486 -11.49 15.38 -4.80
CA VAL A 486 -10.25 16.11 -4.47
C VAL A 486 -10.30 17.59 -4.83
N ARG A 487 -11.24 17.99 -5.70
CA ARG A 487 -11.45 19.38 -6.15
C ARG A 487 -12.22 20.24 -5.14
N LYS A 488 -12.72 19.66 -4.06
CA LYS A 488 -13.61 20.33 -3.09
C LYS A 488 -12.80 20.93 -1.94
N ASP A 489 -13.10 22.17 -1.59
CA ASP A 489 -12.51 22.88 -0.44
C ASP A 489 -13.28 22.52 0.83
N ILE A 490 -12.84 21.47 1.52
CA ILE A 490 -13.39 21.00 2.80
C ILE A 490 -12.27 20.84 3.84
N THR A 491 -12.62 20.88 5.12
CA THR A 491 -11.67 20.63 6.22
C THR A 491 -11.32 19.15 6.35
N PRO A 492 -10.18 18.80 7.00
CA PRO A 492 -9.84 17.41 7.27
C PRO A 492 -10.92 16.70 8.10
N PHE A 493 -11.55 17.45 9.02
CA PHE A 493 -12.62 16.94 9.89
C PHE A 493 -13.87 16.55 9.11
N GLU A 494 -14.34 17.42 8.21
CA GLU A 494 -15.48 17.14 7.34
C GLU A 494 -15.21 15.94 6.42
N LYS A 495 -13.99 15.83 5.88
CA LYS A 495 -13.60 14.69 5.04
C LYS A 495 -13.60 13.39 5.83
N ILE A 496 -13.02 13.37 7.03
CA ILE A 496 -13.01 12.21 7.92
C ILE A 496 -14.45 11.81 8.28
N ASP A 497 -15.30 12.77 8.65
CA ASP A 497 -16.69 12.50 9.00
C ASP A 497 -17.52 11.97 7.85
N PHE A 498 -17.26 12.45 6.63
CA PHE A 498 -17.90 11.89 5.45
C PHE A 498 -17.42 10.47 5.19
N GLU A 499 -16.11 10.22 5.23
CA GLU A 499 -15.57 8.94 4.74
C GLU A 499 -15.67 7.78 5.75
N LYS A 500 -15.84 8.05 7.06
CA LYS A 500 -15.75 7.04 8.14
C LYS A 500 -16.68 5.83 8.01
N ASP A 501 -17.80 5.95 7.31
CA ASP A 501 -18.80 4.88 7.23
C ASP A 501 -18.44 3.79 6.20
N TYR A 502 -17.63 4.12 5.18
CA TYR A 502 -17.36 3.20 4.07
C TYR A 502 -16.49 2.00 4.46
N PRO A 503 -15.44 2.11 5.31
CA PRO A 503 -14.60 0.98 5.72
C PRO A 503 -15.35 -0.21 6.33
N PHE A 504 -16.51 0.00 6.98
CA PHE A 504 -17.33 -1.10 7.50
C PHE A 504 -17.87 -2.03 6.40
N TYR A 505 -18.11 -1.49 5.21
CA TYR A 505 -18.55 -2.26 4.05
C TYR A 505 -17.38 -2.66 3.13
N ALA A 506 -16.31 -1.87 3.09
CA ALA A 506 -15.10 -2.10 2.30
C ALA A 506 -13.90 -2.60 3.13
N SER A 507 -14.14 -3.48 4.09
CA SER A 507 -13.16 -3.87 5.11
C SER A 507 -11.95 -4.66 4.58
N GLY A 508 -11.97 -5.13 3.33
CA GLY A 508 -10.84 -5.81 2.69
C GLY A 508 -9.68 -4.88 2.34
N GLY A 509 -9.93 -3.58 2.32
CA GLY A 509 -8.88 -2.58 2.27
C GLY A 509 -9.40 -1.18 2.01
N TYR A 510 -8.88 -0.22 2.77
CA TYR A 510 -9.35 1.16 2.81
C TYR A 510 -8.22 2.06 3.33
N ILE A 511 -8.28 3.35 3.03
CA ILE A 511 -7.42 4.38 3.64
C ILE A 511 -8.09 5.73 3.47
N HIS A 512 -7.83 6.67 4.38
CA HIS A 512 -8.24 8.06 4.27
C HIS A 512 -7.01 8.93 4.00
N TYR A 513 -7.18 10.00 3.23
CA TYR A 513 -6.14 11.02 3.06
C TYR A 513 -6.68 12.39 3.34
N CYS A 514 -5.85 13.22 3.97
CA CYS A 514 -6.06 14.64 4.06
C CYS A 514 -4.89 15.38 3.44
N GLU A 515 -5.21 16.42 2.67
CA GLU A 515 -4.26 17.30 2.01
C GLU A 515 -3.99 18.49 2.93
N TYR A 516 -2.72 18.72 3.24
CA TYR A 516 -2.29 19.76 4.16
C TYR A 516 -1.35 20.74 3.46
N PRO A 517 -1.32 22.01 3.87
CA PRO A 517 -0.24 22.91 3.54
C PRO A 517 1.04 22.47 4.27
N LYS A 518 2.09 23.27 4.16
CA LYS A 518 3.36 23.02 4.85
C LYS A 518 3.19 23.19 6.37
N LEU A 519 3.27 22.10 7.14
CA LEU A 519 2.97 22.09 8.60
C LEU A 519 4.19 22.06 9.53
N ASN A 520 5.39 22.34 9.03
CA ASN A 520 6.65 22.24 9.78
C ASN A 520 6.67 23.07 11.07
N HIS A 521 5.92 24.17 11.09
CA HIS A 521 5.83 25.12 12.20
C HIS A 521 4.64 24.84 13.13
N ASN A 522 3.77 23.88 12.80
CA ASN A 522 2.52 23.63 13.51
C ASN A 522 2.19 22.14 13.61
N LEU A 523 3.03 21.41 14.36
CA LEU A 523 2.80 19.99 14.67
C LEU A 523 1.46 19.76 15.40
N LYS A 524 1.00 20.73 16.20
CA LYS A 524 -0.27 20.64 16.94
C LYS A 524 -1.48 20.59 16.01
N ALA A 525 -1.45 21.26 14.86
CA ALA A 525 -2.53 21.14 13.87
C ALA A 525 -2.62 19.73 13.30
N LEU A 526 -1.48 19.11 12.96
CA LEU A 526 -1.48 17.72 12.48
C LEU A 526 -1.91 16.75 13.59
N GLU A 527 -1.41 16.96 14.82
CA GLU A 527 -1.81 16.18 15.99
C GLU A 527 -3.33 16.24 16.22
N ALA A 528 -3.94 17.41 16.11
CA ALA A 528 -5.38 17.57 16.29
C ALA A 528 -6.20 16.73 15.31
N VAL A 529 -5.73 16.61 14.04
CA VAL A 529 -6.42 15.75 13.06
C VAL A 529 -6.16 14.28 13.33
N TRP A 530 -4.94 13.90 13.70
CA TRP A 530 -4.62 12.52 14.13
C TRP A 530 -5.48 12.11 15.32
N ASP A 531 -5.62 12.98 16.32
CA ASP A 531 -6.44 12.74 17.52
C ASP A 531 -7.92 12.65 17.18
N TYR A 532 -8.42 13.54 16.32
CA TYR A 532 -9.80 13.49 15.82
C TYR A 532 -10.10 12.21 15.05
N SER A 533 -9.12 11.70 14.31
CA SER A 533 -9.29 10.49 13.52
C SER A 533 -9.45 9.22 14.35
N TYR A 534 -8.96 9.21 15.60
CA TYR A 534 -8.77 8.01 16.42
C TYR A 534 -10.02 7.16 16.58
N ASP A 535 -11.16 7.80 16.87
CA ASP A 535 -12.44 7.13 17.08
C ASP A 535 -13.34 7.13 15.82
N LYS A 536 -12.85 7.67 14.69
CA LYS A 536 -13.61 7.81 13.43
C LYS A 536 -13.14 6.85 12.36
N VAL A 537 -11.84 6.85 12.06
CA VAL A 537 -11.27 6.11 10.94
C VAL A 537 -10.09 5.24 11.38
N SER A 538 -9.92 4.10 10.72
CA SER A 538 -8.89 3.13 11.10
C SER A 538 -7.52 3.48 10.52
N TYR A 539 -7.44 3.83 9.22
CA TYR A 539 -6.16 4.07 8.53
C TYR A 539 -6.14 5.44 7.85
N LEU A 540 -5.27 6.34 8.29
CA LEU A 540 -5.16 7.73 7.80
C LEU A 540 -3.73 8.02 7.32
N GLY A 541 -3.60 8.50 6.10
CA GLY A 541 -2.36 9.05 5.57
C GLY A 541 -2.37 10.58 5.51
N THR A 542 -1.17 11.14 5.63
CA THR A 542 -0.92 12.59 5.61
C THR A 542 -0.27 12.99 4.29
N ASN A 543 -0.87 13.96 3.59
CA ASN A 543 -0.29 14.53 2.38
C ASN A 543 0.17 15.97 2.64
N ILE A 544 1.48 16.17 2.73
CA ILE A 544 2.11 17.48 2.96
C ILE A 544 3.10 17.74 1.82
N PRO A 545 3.21 18.98 1.31
CA PRO A 545 4.23 19.35 0.35
C PRO A 545 5.62 19.32 0.99
N ILE A 546 6.50 18.45 0.47
CA ILE A 546 7.86 18.22 0.98
C ILE A 546 8.92 18.36 -0.12
N ASP A 547 8.60 19.07 -1.19
CA ASP A 547 9.47 19.16 -2.36
C ASP A 547 10.69 20.05 -2.08
N HIS A 548 11.82 19.76 -2.71
CA HIS A 548 13.08 20.49 -2.56
C HIS A 548 13.72 20.82 -3.91
N CYS A 549 14.02 22.10 -4.14
CA CYS A 549 14.84 22.55 -5.25
C CYS A 549 16.28 22.75 -4.78
N ARG A 550 17.23 21.95 -5.25
CA ARG A 550 18.64 22.06 -4.84
C ARG A 550 19.39 23.21 -5.53
N LYS A 551 18.81 23.83 -6.56
CA LYS A 551 19.41 25.01 -7.22
C LYS A 551 19.23 26.30 -6.42
N CYS A 552 18.06 26.52 -5.81
CA CYS A 552 17.77 27.72 -5.01
C CYS A 552 17.45 27.42 -3.53
N ASP A 553 17.55 26.17 -3.11
CA ASP A 553 17.20 25.66 -1.78
C ASP A 553 15.73 25.85 -1.36
N PHE A 554 14.83 26.12 -2.31
CA PHE A 554 13.39 26.20 -2.03
C PHE A 554 12.87 24.87 -1.47
N ARG A 555 12.12 24.94 -0.36
CA ARG A 555 11.46 23.78 0.27
C ARG A 555 9.98 24.07 0.45
N GLY A 556 9.10 23.36 -0.23
CA GLY A 556 7.66 23.61 -0.16
C GLY A 556 6.88 22.91 -1.25
N ASP A 557 5.77 23.50 -1.68
CA ASP A 557 4.96 22.94 -2.76
C ASP A 557 5.45 23.46 -4.11
N PHE A 558 5.80 22.55 -5.02
CA PHE A 558 6.15 22.93 -6.37
C PHE A 558 4.90 23.32 -7.17
N LYS A 559 5.06 24.28 -8.09
CA LYS A 559 4.00 24.68 -9.00
C LYS A 559 3.71 23.53 -9.97
N THR A 560 2.45 23.14 -10.07
CA THR A 560 1.98 22.16 -11.06
C THR A 560 2.07 22.74 -12.47
N THR A 561 2.43 21.89 -13.44
CA THR A 561 2.40 22.20 -14.88
C THR A 561 1.55 21.16 -15.59
N ALA A 562 1.26 21.37 -16.88
CA ALA A 562 0.46 20.43 -17.67
C ALA A 562 1.05 19.00 -17.68
N THR A 563 2.38 18.88 -17.56
CA THR A 563 3.11 17.61 -17.70
C THR A 563 4.03 17.29 -16.52
N GLY A 564 4.05 18.10 -15.45
CA GLY A 564 4.96 17.88 -14.32
C GLY A 564 4.89 18.95 -13.23
N TYR A 565 6.04 19.26 -12.65
CA TYR A 565 6.20 20.18 -11.52
C TYR A 565 7.44 21.05 -11.73
N GLN A 566 7.37 22.32 -11.30
CA GLN A 566 8.50 23.25 -11.36
C GLN A 566 8.63 24.05 -10.07
N CYS A 567 9.87 24.41 -9.72
CA CYS A 567 10.14 25.25 -8.56
C CYS A 567 9.46 26.63 -8.74
N PRO A 568 8.67 27.10 -7.77
CA PRO A 568 7.94 28.36 -7.89
C PRO A 568 8.86 29.60 -7.82
N GLU A 569 10.06 29.48 -7.25
CA GLU A 569 11.00 30.59 -7.10
C GLU A 569 11.93 30.78 -8.32
N CYS A 570 12.49 29.68 -8.86
CA CYS A 570 13.49 29.75 -9.92
C CYS A 570 13.09 29.03 -11.23
N GLY A 571 11.92 28.40 -11.29
CA GLY A 571 11.43 27.68 -12.47
C GLY A 571 12.14 26.34 -12.74
N ASN A 572 13.00 25.86 -11.83
CA ASN A 572 13.73 24.60 -12.02
C ASN A 572 12.80 23.39 -12.01
N ASP A 573 12.87 22.57 -13.06
CA ASP A 573 12.16 21.31 -13.25
C ASP A 573 13.11 20.14 -13.58
N ASP A 574 14.42 20.38 -13.48
CA ASP A 574 15.45 19.39 -13.80
C ASP A 574 15.45 18.24 -12.77
N PRO A 575 15.13 17.00 -13.20
CA PRO A 575 14.95 15.85 -12.31
C PRO A 575 16.21 15.50 -11.49
N THR A 576 17.39 15.94 -11.94
CA THR A 576 18.66 15.70 -11.24
C THR A 576 18.90 16.67 -10.09
N THR A 577 18.18 17.80 -10.07
CA THR A 577 18.37 18.86 -9.08
C THR A 577 17.10 19.22 -8.30
N VAL A 578 15.97 18.57 -8.60
CA VAL A 578 14.76 18.65 -7.78
C VAL A 578 14.47 17.30 -7.10
N ASP A 579 13.84 17.35 -5.94
CA ASP A 579 13.23 16.21 -5.26
C ASP A 579 11.77 16.57 -5.02
N VAL A 580 10.89 16.14 -5.92
CA VAL A 580 9.44 16.40 -5.84
C VAL A 580 8.79 15.11 -5.42
N VAL A 581 8.30 15.01 -4.20
CA VAL A 581 7.75 13.76 -3.66
C VAL A 581 6.28 13.96 -3.39
N LYS A 582 5.45 13.23 -4.12
CA LYS A 582 4.00 13.30 -4.03
C LYS A 582 3.43 11.92 -3.76
N ARG A 583 2.29 11.85 -3.06
CA ARG A 583 1.56 10.60 -2.92
C ARG A 583 0.81 10.30 -4.22
N THR A 584 1.24 9.29 -4.96
CA THR A 584 0.61 8.90 -6.23
C THR A 584 -0.76 8.29 -5.95
N CYS A 585 -0.82 7.29 -5.08
CA CYS A 585 -2.07 6.66 -4.67
C CYS A 585 -1.98 6.18 -3.22
N GLY A 586 -1.53 4.94 -3.01
CA GLY A 586 -1.18 4.36 -1.73
C GLY A 586 0.19 4.80 -1.22
N TYR A 587 1.14 4.99 -2.13
CA TYR A 587 2.56 5.19 -1.82
C TYR A 587 3.09 6.51 -2.41
N LEU A 588 4.34 6.86 -2.08
CA LEU A 588 5.00 8.07 -2.56
C LEU A 588 5.69 7.83 -3.90
N GLY A 589 5.70 8.80 -4.79
CA GLY A 589 6.47 8.77 -6.03
C GLY A 589 7.16 10.10 -6.28
N ASN A 590 8.16 10.08 -7.15
CA ASN A 590 8.81 11.29 -7.63
C ASN A 590 8.36 11.58 -9.07
N PRO A 591 7.26 12.32 -9.29
CA PRO A 591 6.67 12.50 -10.62
C PRO A 591 7.56 13.27 -11.60
N VAL A 592 8.58 13.99 -11.14
CA VAL A 592 9.54 14.67 -12.04
C VAL A 592 10.60 13.69 -12.54
N GLN A 593 11.08 12.79 -11.69
CA GLN A 593 12.01 11.73 -12.10
C GLN A 593 11.32 10.62 -12.87
N ARG A 594 10.08 10.28 -12.47
CA ARG A 594 9.29 9.18 -13.04
C ARG A 594 7.83 9.63 -13.18
N PRO A 595 7.43 10.12 -14.37
CA PRO A 595 6.08 10.62 -14.59
C PRO A 595 5.01 9.56 -14.34
N THR A 596 3.91 9.97 -13.72
CA THR A 596 2.69 9.15 -13.62
C THR A 596 1.91 9.21 -14.93
N ILE A 597 0.97 8.27 -15.12
CA ILE A 597 -0.02 8.36 -16.20
C ILE A 597 -0.81 9.69 -16.13
N GLU A 598 -1.30 10.17 -17.28
CA GLU A 598 -1.91 11.50 -17.43
C GLU A 598 -3.07 11.75 -16.47
N GLY A 599 -4.06 10.84 -16.41
CA GLY A 599 -5.21 10.98 -15.50
C GLY A 599 -4.80 11.07 -14.03
N ARG A 600 -3.74 10.35 -13.62
CA ARG A 600 -3.20 10.44 -12.26
C ARG A 600 -2.53 11.78 -12.00
N HIS A 601 -1.76 12.30 -12.95
CA HIS A 601 -1.16 13.63 -12.84
C HIS A 601 -2.24 14.71 -12.72
N LYS A 602 -3.31 14.64 -13.53
CA LYS A 602 -4.47 15.54 -13.45
C LYS A 602 -5.15 15.48 -12.09
N GLU A 603 -5.36 14.27 -11.55
CA GLU A 603 -5.93 14.08 -10.21
C GLU A 603 -5.07 14.72 -9.13
N MET A 604 -3.77 14.46 -9.13
CA MET A 604 -2.84 15.02 -8.15
C MET A 604 -2.77 16.55 -8.19
N CYS A 605 -2.81 17.13 -9.40
CA CYS A 605 -2.84 18.58 -9.59
C CYS A 605 -4.16 19.23 -9.15
N ALA A 606 -5.24 18.46 -9.10
CA ALA A 606 -6.57 18.93 -8.72
C ALA A 606 -6.83 18.91 -7.20
N ARG A 607 -5.92 18.34 -6.41
CA ARG A 607 -6.05 18.20 -4.96
C ARG A 607 -6.00 19.55 -4.25
N VAL A 608 -7.14 19.95 -3.69
CA VAL A 608 -7.27 21.14 -2.85
C VAL A 608 -6.75 20.85 -1.44
N LYS A 609 -6.02 21.79 -0.84
CA LYS A 609 -5.55 21.67 0.55
C LYS A 609 -6.71 21.90 1.52
N HIS A 610 -6.86 21.03 2.51
CA HIS A 610 -7.97 21.07 3.47
C HIS A 610 -7.74 22.03 4.65
N LEU A 611 -6.51 22.53 4.84
CA LEU A 611 -6.23 23.61 5.78
C LEU A 611 -5.76 24.84 4.99
N LYS A 612 -6.34 26.00 5.30
CA LYS A 612 -5.94 27.28 4.72
C LYS A 612 -4.71 27.81 5.47
N ASP A 613 -3.72 28.30 4.73
CA ASP A 613 -2.64 29.09 5.32
C ASP A 613 -3.25 30.37 5.88
N GLN A 614 -3.14 30.59 7.19
CA GLN A 614 -3.60 31.83 7.83
C GLN A 614 -2.67 33.03 7.55
N THR A 615 -1.71 32.89 6.64
CA THR A 615 -0.87 34.00 6.17
C THR A 615 -1.48 34.62 4.92
N THR A 616 -2.56 35.38 5.11
CA THR A 616 -2.94 36.54 4.28
C THR A 616 -3.55 37.61 5.15
#